data_AF-A0A0F7QIE4-F1
#
_entry.id   AF-A0A0F7QIE4-F1
#
_cell.length_a   1.000
_cell.length_b   1.000
_cell.length_c   1.000
_cell.angle_alpha   90.00
_cell.angle_beta   90.00
_cell.angle_gamma   90.00
#
_symmetry.space_group_name_H-M   'P 1'
#
loop_
_entity.id
_entity.type
_entity.pdbx_description
1 polymer ?
#
loop_
_entity_poly.entity_id
_entity_poly.type
_entity_poly.pdbx_seq_one_letter_code
_entity_poly.pdbx_strand_id
1 'polypeptide(L)'
;MDQITLKVNGDEYSVSTNDISSDMTLVDYLRNHLELRGTKYMCREGGCGACIVSAIKAPGQQPVAVNSCLVSLPSCQNWDIITIEKVGNRLDGYHKIQKVLAEKNGTQCGYCTPGWVMAMYNLINTQKDISMLDIEKSFASNICRCTGYRPILDAFKLFAKDSPSCSKITDIENLTLCKNNNKSCTKKCNDKVWCHITKDDALPVGKVEKALKDGKIWYTVEKVGDIFEILDVEGNESYMLVAGNTAKGVFPIEDYPHILIDLNKVKELKGYMMDQNLIIGAATTLNEMMNIFQDVSKEEYFGYLQKFTDHMNLVANIPVKNLGTIGGNLMIKHQHKEFPSDIFILLETVGAMLTILNSRERKETLTMQQFLET
;
A
#
# COMPACT_ATOMS: atom_id res chain seq x y z
N MET A 1 -12.36 -24.57 13.62
CA MET A 1 -11.50 -24.49 12.42
C MET A 1 -11.09 -23.06 12.30
N ASP A 2 -9.80 -22.78 12.23
CA ASP A 2 -9.35 -21.40 12.14
C ASP A 2 -9.73 -20.82 10.78
N GLN A 3 -10.06 -19.53 10.79
CA GLN A 3 -10.53 -18.81 9.63
C GLN A 3 -9.81 -17.47 9.51
N ILE A 4 -9.77 -16.98 8.28
CA ILE A 4 -9.29 -15.65 7.93
C ILE A 4 -10.49 -14.86 7.45
N THR A 5 -10.85 -13.83 8.21
CA THR A 5 -11.98 -12.96 7.88
C THR A 5 -11.48 -11.69 7.23
N LEU A 6 -12.13 -11.27 6.15
CA LEU A 6 -11.84 -10.03 5.43
C LEU A 6 -13.13 -9.54 4.77
N LYS A 7 -13.23 -8.25 4.54
CA LYS A 7 -14.33 -7.65 3.81
C LYS A 7 -13.88 -7.31 2.39
N VAL A 8 -14.70 -7.66 1.40
CA VAL A 8 -14.44 -7.34 0.00
C VAL A 8 -15.69 -6.69 -0.57
N ASN A 9 -15.57 -5.46 -1.07
CA ASN A 9 -16.64 -4.71 -1.73
C ASN A 9 -17.89 -4.43 -0.86
N GLY A 10 -17.76 -4.54 0.46
CA GLY A 10 -18.88 -4.40 1.40
C GLY A 10 -19.25 -5.70 2.08
N ASP A 11 -18.95 -6.84 1.47
CA ASP A 11 -19.38 -8.15 1.94
C ASP A 11 -18.29 -8.83 2.76
N GLU A 12 -18.68 -9.48 3.85
CA GLU A 12 -17.76 -10.19 4.73
C GLU A 12 -17.52 -11.62 4.22
N TYR A 13 -16.25 -12.01 4.16
CA TYR A 13 -15.81 -13.33 3.73
C TYR A 13 -14.98 -13.97 4.84
N SER A 14 -15.26 -15.24 5.10
CA SER A 14 -14.50 -16.08 6.02
C SER A 14 -13.94 -17.27 5.26
N VAL A 15 -12.61 -17.40 5.24
CA VAL A 15 -11.90 -18.45 4.51
C VAL A 15 -11.28 -19.42 5.50
N SER A 16 -11.50 -20.73 5.33
CA SER A 16 -10.87 -21.74 6.18
C SER A 16 -9.37 -21.79 5.91
N THR A 17 -8.56 -21.88 6.97
CA THR A 17 -7.10 -22.02 6.83
C THR A 17 -6.70 -23.32 6.12
N ASN A 18 -7.58 -24.34 6.11
CA ASN A 18 -7.39 -25.59 5.36
C ASN A 18 -7.49 -25.40 3.83
N ASP A 19 -8.01 -24.27 3.36
CA ASP A 19 -8.14 -23.95 1.94
C ASP A 19 -7.06 -22.97 1.46
N ILE A 20 -6.22 -22.47 2.37
CA ILE A 20 -5.24 -21.41 2.13
C ILE A 20 -3.83 -21.99 2.27
N SER A 21 -2.99 -21.80 1.26
CA SER A 21 -1.55 -22.08 1.31
C SER A 21 -0.77 -20.82 1.66
N SER A 22 0.50 -20.95 2.11
CA SER A 22 1.31 -19.79 2.50
C SER A 22 1.63 -18.83 1.35
N ASP A 23 1.60 -19.32 0.12
CA ASP A 23 1.85 -18.57 -1.11
C ASP A 23 0.58 -17.94 -1.70
N MET A 24 -0.61 -18.25 -1.15
CA MET A 24 -1.87 -17.73 -1.64
C MET A 24 -1.91 -16.21 -1.51
N THR A 25 -1.93 -15.54 -2.65
CA THR A 25 -1.97 -14.08 -2.70
C THR A 25 -3.40 -13.55 -2.70
N LEU A 26 -3.58 -12.29 -2.28
CA LEU A 26 -4.88 -11.64 -2.33
C LEU A 26 -5.45 -11.61 -3.76
N VAL A 27 -4.62 -11.40 -4.80
CA VAL A 27 -5.11 -11.40 -6.18
C VAL A 27 -5.62 -12.78 -6.63
N ASP A 28 -4.96 -13.85 -6.18
CA ASP A 28 -5.38 -15.22 -6.51
C ASP A 28 -6.71 -15.57 -5.82
N TYR A 29 -6.86 -15.18 -4.56
CA TYR A 29 -8.12 -15.32 -3.83
C TYR A 29 -9.27 -14.56 -4.48
N LEU A 30 -9.09 -13.27 -4.77
CA LEU A 30 -10.12 -12.44 -5.42
C LEU A 30 -10.60 -13.05 -6.73
N ARG A 31 -9.68 -13.57 -7.55
CA ARG A 31 -9.99 -14.04 -8.90
C ARG A 31 -10.49 -15.47 -8.97
N ASN A 32 -9.92 -16.37 -8.17
CA ASN A 32 -10.13 -17.81 -8.28
C ASN A 32 -11.15 -18.32 -7.25
N HIS A 33 -11.29 -17.65 -6.10
CA HIS A 33 -12.24 -18.03 -5.06
C HIS A 33 -13.49 -17.14 -5.08
N LEU A 34 -13.31 -15.81 -5.18
CA LEU A 34 -14.44 -14.88 -5.23
C LEU A 34 -14.94 -14.59 -6.64
N GLU A 35 -14.24 -15.07 -7.67
CA GLU A 35 -14.53 -14.83 -9.09
C GLU A 35 -14.60 -13.33 -9.48
N LEU A 36 -14.03 -12.45 -8.66
CA LEU A 36 -13.83 -11.03 -8.92
C LEU A 36 -12.63 -10.83 -9.84
N ARG A 37 -12.84 -11.14 -11.12
CA ARG A 37 -11.80 -11.20 -12.16
C ARG A 37 -11.43 -9.84 -12.75
N GLY A 38 -12.03 -8.75 -12.27
CA GLY A 38 -11.73 -7.38 -12.68
C GLY A 38 -10.30 -6.98 -12.32
N THR A 39 -9.88 -7.25 -11.08
CA THR A 39 -8.47 -7.12 -10.68
C THR A 39 -7.62 -8.10 -11.48
N LYS A 40 -6.56 -7.61 -12.14
CA LYS A 40 -5.69 -8.42 -13.00
C LYS A 40 -4.37 -8.71 -12.31
N TYR A 41 -3.64 -9.72 -12.78
CA TYR A 41 -2.23 -9.89 -12.49
C TYR A 41 -1.45 -10.00 -13.80
N MET A 42 -0.16 -9.61 -13.77
CA MET A 42 0.74 -9.72 -14.93
C MET A 42 2.15 -10.05 -14.46
N CYS A 43 2.85 -9.10 -13.85
CA CYS A 43 4.25 -9.27 -13.42
C CYS A 43 4.44 -10.06 -12.12
N ARG A 44 3.44 -10.07 -11.22
CA ARG A 44 3.49 -10.66 -9.85
C ARG A 44 4.58 -10.13 -8.90
N GLU A 45 5.37 -9.17 -9.35
CA GLU A 45 6.45 -8.52 -8.58
C GLU A 45 6.12 -7.09 -8.11
N GLY A 46 4.90 -6.58 -8.36
CA GLY A 46 4.47 -5.25 -7.93
C GLY A 46 4.95 -4.08 -8.81
N GLY A 47 5.57 -4.36 -9.96
CA GLY A 47 6.05 -3.34 -10.89
C GLY A 47 5.00 -2.77 -11.85
N CYS A 48 3.97 -3.56 -12.22
CA CYS A 48 3.05 -3.19 -13.31
C CYS A 48 1.73 -2.52 -12.90
N GLY A 49 1.33 -2.60 -11.62
CA GLY A 49 0.14 -1.94 -11.09
C GLY A 49 -1.22 -2.50 -11.56
N ALA A 50 -1.24 -3.53 -12.41
CA ALA A 50 -2.49 -4.13 -12.90
C ALA A 50 -3.35 -4.78 -11.79
N CYS A 51 -2.72 -5.12 -10.67
CA CYS A 51 -3.33 -5.78 -9.50
C CYS A 51 -3.67 -4.82 -8.36
N ILE A 52 -3.70 -3.51 -8.60
CA ILE A 52 -3.97 -2.54 -7.55
C ILE A 52 -5.40 -2.69 -7.04
N VAL A 53 -5.53 -2.78 -5.71
CA VAL A 53 -6.79 -2.65 -4.97
C VAL A 53 -6.63 -1.57 -3.89
N SER A 54 -7.73 -1.05 -3.39
CA SER A 54 -7.71 -0.17 -2.22
C SER A 54 -7.97 -1.00 -0.97
N ALA A 55 -7.15 -0.84 0.07
CA ALA A 55 -7.20 -1.64 1.28
C ALA A 55 -7.15 -0.76 2.53
N ILE A 56 -8.07 -1.00 3.46
CA ILE A 56 -7.99 -0.53 4.85
C ILE A 56 -7.47 -1.71 5.66
N LYS A 57 -6.26 -1.59 6.21
CA LYS A 57 -5.57 -2.71 6.89
C LYS A 57 -6.00 -2.90 8.35
N ALA A 58 -6.60 -1.87 8.95
CA ALA A 58 -7.12 -1.90 10.31
C ALA A 58 -8.23 -0.85 10.49
N PRO A 59 -9.19 -1.08 11.41
CA PRO A 59 -10.22 -0.11 11.73
C PRO A 59 -9.65 1.29 12.05
N GLY A 60 -10.26 2.33 11.48
CA GLY A 60 -9.84 3.72 11.67
C GLY A 60 -8.62 4.16 10.85
N GLN A 61 -7.99 3.27 10.09
CA GLN A 61 -6.93 3.65 9.14
C GLN A 61 -7.51 4.19 7.82
N GLN A 62 -6.74 5.04 7.16
CA GLN A 62 -7.06 5.50 5.81
C GLN A 62 -6.84 4.37 4.79
N PRO A 63 -7.63 4.33 3.71
CA PRO A 63 -7.41 3.37 2.64
C PRO A 63 -6.06 3.63 1.97
N VAL A 64 -5.35 2.56 1.61
CA VAL A 64 -4.11 2.63 0.85
C VAL A 64 -4.17 1.76 -0.39
N ALA A 65 -3.57 2.23 -1.48
CA ALA A 65 -3.41 1.41 -2.67
C ALA A 65 -2.34 0.34 -2.41
N VAL A 66 -2.64 -0.92 -2.74
CA VAL A 66 -1.72 -2.05 -2.57
C VAL A 66 -1.68 -2.92 -3.82
N ASN A 67 -0.51 -3.48 -4.13
CA ASN A 67 -0.38 -4.52 -5.17
C ASN A 67 -0.86 -5.86 -4.59
N SER A 68 -2.07 -6.28 -4.93
CA SER A 68 -2.67 -7.51 -4.37
C SER A 68 -1.91 -8.80 -4.68
N CYS A 69 -1.00 -8.81 -5.67
CA CYS A 69 -0.11 -9.94 -5.93
C CYS A 69 1.01 -10.10 -4.89
N LEU A 70 1.37 -9.02 -4.18
CA LEU A 70 2.39 -9.04 -3.13
C LEU A 70 1.80 -9.37 -1.76
N VAL A 71 0.53 -9.03 -1.54
CA VAL A 71 -0.17 -9.27 -0.28
C VAL A 71 -0.46 -10.77 -0.10
N SER A 72 0.03 -11.32 1.01
CA SER A 72 -0.29 -12.68 1.45
C SER A 72 -1.71 -12.70 2.01
N LEU A 73 -2.57 -13.63 1.57
CA LEU A 73 -3.94 -13.72 2.05
C LEU A 73 -4.01 -13.90 3.58
N PRO A 74 -3.11 -14.69 4.22
CA PRO A 74 -3.07 -14.79 5.68
C PRO A 74 -2.90 -13.48 6.45
N SER A 75 -2.25 -12.47 5.85
CA SER A 75 -2.10 -11.13 6.47
C SER A 75 -3.36 -10.27 6.38
N CYS A 76 -4.37 -10.66 5.59
CA CYS A 76 -5.57 -9.86 5.33
C CYS A 76 -6.62 -9.93 6.44
N GLN A 77 -6.30 -10.49 7.60
CA GLN A 77 -7.22 -10.58 8.73
C GLN A 77 -7.80 -9.20 9.06
N ASN A 78 -9.11 -9.07 8.93
CA ASN A 78 -9.92 -7.86 9.16
C ASN A 78 -9.57 -6.68 8.23
N TRP A 79 -9.01 -6.95 7.05
CA TRP A 79 -8.86 -5.91 6.03
C TRP A 79 -10.20 -5.63 5.35
N ASP A 80 -10.44 -4.38 4.97
CA ASP A 80 -11.55 -3.98 4.09
C ASP A 80 -10.99 -3.62 2.70
N ILE A 81 -11.35 -4.41 1.70
CA ILE A 81 -10.85 -4.36 0.34
C ILE A 81 -11.92 -3.81 -0.59
N ILE A 82 -11.55 -2.81 -1.39
CA ILE A 82 -12.36 -2.32 -2.51
C ILE A 82 -11.65 -2.68 -3.81
N THR A 83 -12.37 -3.37 -4.70
CA THR A 83 -11.92 -3.74 -6.05
C THR A 83 -12.62 -2.90 -7.12
N ILE A 84 -12.21 -3.09 -8.38
CA ILE A 84 -12.75 -2.35 -9.53
C ILE A 84 -14.26 -2.56 -9.72
N GLU A 85 -14.77 -3.75 -9.36
CA GLU A 85 -16.17 -4.13 -9.46
C GLU A 85 -17.07 -3.25 -8.58
N LYS A 86 -16.59 -2.87 -7.37
CA LYS A 86 -17.31 -1.98 -6.46
C LYS A 86 -17.26 -0.52 -6.87
N VAL A 87 -16.16 -0.10 -7.49
CA VAL A 87 -16.01 1.30 -7.96
C VAL A 87 -17.12 1.63 -8.95
N GLY A 88 -17.43 0.72 -9.86
CA GLY A 88 -18.58 0.86 -10.75
C GLY A 88 -18.64 -0.24 -11.80
N ASN A 89 -19.85 -0.58 -12.23
CA ASN A 89 -20.12 -1.71 -13.11
C ASN A 89 -21.36 -1.46 -14.00
N ARG A 90 -21.76 -2.44 -14.80
CA ARG A 90 -22.90 -2.32 -15.73
C ARG A 90 -24.27 -2.29 -15.04
N LEU A 91 -24.37 -2.87 -13.84
CA LEU A 91 -25.62 -2.99 -13.08
C LEU A 91 -25.87 -1.70 -12.29
N ASP A 92 -24.86 -1.23 -11.55
CA ASP A 92 -24.97 -0.08 -10.64
C ASP A 92 -24.60 1.26 -11.32
N GLY A 93 -23.98 1.18 -12.50
CA GLY A 93 -23.45 2.32 -13.22
C GLY A 93 -21.95 2.54 -12.99
N TYR A 94 -21.32 3.18 -13.97
CA TYR A 94 -19.88 3.45 -13.93
C TYR A 94 -19.55 4.72 -13.14
N HIS A 95 -18.48 4.64 -12.36
CA HIS A 95 -17.89 5.77 -11.66
C HIS A 95 -17.40 6.85 -12.64
N LYS A 96 -17.36 8.11 -12.19
CA LYS A 96 -16.84 9.21 -13.02
C LYS A 96 -15.43 8.95 -13.54
N ILE A 97 -14.56 8.35 -12.72
CA ILE A 97 -13.20 7.96 -13.11
C ILE A 97 -13.22 6.99 -14.29
N GLN A 98 -14.08 5.97 -14.26
CA GLN A 98 -14.21 4.98 -15.33
C GLN A 98 -14.74 5.62 -16.62
N LYS A 99 -15.78 6.47 -16.50
CA LYS A 99 -16.40 7.16 -17.64
C LYS A 99 -15.40 8.09 -18.34
N VAL A 100 -14.75 8.96 -17.58
CA VAL A 100 -13.79 9.94 -18.12
C VAL A 100 -12.60 9.24 -18.80
N LEU A 101 -12.10 8.14 -18.21
CA LEU A 101 -11.03 7.36 -18.82
C LEU A 101 -11.45 6.76 -20.17
N ALA A 102 -12.67 6.24 -20.27
CA ALA A 102 -13.22 5.70 -21.51
C ALA A 102 -13.45 6.82 -22.56
N GLU A 103 -14.10 7.92 -22.17
CA GLU A 103 -14.41 9.07 -23.03
C GLU A 103 -13.15 9.72 -23.63
N LYS A 104 -12.04 9.71 -22.91
CA LYS A 104 -10.76 10.25 -23.35
C LYS A 104 -9.87 9.25 -24.09
N ASN A 105 -10.40 8.09 -24.47
CA ASN A 105 -9.64 7.02 -25.13
C ASN A 105 -8.43 6.55 -24.31
N GLY A 106 -8.52 6.61 -22.98
CA GLY A 106 -7.49 6.14 -22.06
C GLY A 106 -7.41 4.61 -21.94
N THR A 107 -8.12 3.88 -22.81
CA THR A 107 -8.08 2.42 -22.88
C THR A 107 -8.00 1.94 -24.32
N GLN A 108 -7.23 0.88 -24.55
CA GLN A 108 -7.17 0.16 -25.82
C GLN A 108 -7.41 -1.34 -25.56
N CYS A 109 -6.39 -2.09 -25.16
CA CYS A 109 -6.55 -3.52 -24.83
C CYS A 109 -7.33 -3.77 -23.52
N GLY A 110 -7.50 -2.75 -22.68
CA GLY A 110 -8.26 -2.83 -21.43
C GLY A 110 -7.58 -3.53 -20.26
N TYR A 111 -6.48 -4.28 -20.45
CA TYR A 111 -5.92 -5.14 -19.40
C TYR A 111 -5.40 -4.36 -18.18
N CYS A 112 -4.68 -3.25 -18.40
CA CYS A 112 -4.17 -2.41 -17.31
C CYS A 112 -5.24 -1.47 -16.71
N THR A 113 -6.37 -1.27 -17.40
CA THR A 113 -7.39 -0.25 -17.07
C THR A 113 -7.93 -0.37 -15.64
N PRO A 114 -8.24 -1.57 -15.09
CA PRO A 114 -8.64 -1.70 -13.70
C PRO A 114 -7.62 -1.11 -12.72
N GLY A 115 -6.33 -1.39 -12.90
CA GLY A 115 -5.27 -0.87 -12.04
C GLY A 115 -5.16 0.66 -12.08
N TRP A 116 -5.34 1.27 -13.26
CA TRP A 116 -5.37 2.72 -13.43
C TRP A 116 -6.56 3.36 -12.69
N VAL A 117 -7.75 2.78 -12.85
CA VAL A 117 -8.94 3.27 -12.16
C VAL A 117 -8.78 3.13 -10.65
N MET A 118 -8.26 2.00 -10.16
CA MET A 118 -8.07 1.77 -8.72
C MET A 118 -7.00 2.70 -8.11
N ALA A 119 -5.90 2.97 -8.82
CA ALA A 119 -4.90 3.94 -8.38
C ALA A 119 -5.51 5.34 -8.24
N MET A 120 -6.25 5.80 -9.27
CA MET A 120 -6.91 7.11 -9.24
C MET A 120 -8.02 7.17 -8.17
N TYR A 121 -8.80 6.10 -8.04
CA TYR A 121 -9.86 5.98 -7.04
C TYR A 121 -9.29 6.10 -5.63
N ASN A 122 -8.19 5.40 -5.33
CA ASN A 122 -7.55 5.53 -4.02
C ASN A 122 -7.07 6.96 -3.79
N LEU A 123 -6.37 7.56 -4.76
CA LEU A 123 -5.84 8.93 -4.64
C LEU A 123 -6.93 9.96 -4.31
N ILE A 124 -8.04 9.97 -5.06
CA ILE A 124 -9.15 10.91 -4.84
C ILE A 124 -9.81 10.75 -3.47
N ASN A 125 -9.88 9.52 -2.95
CA ASN A 125 -10.51 9.27 -1.66
C ASN A 125 -9.58 9.57 -0.48
N THR A 126 -8.26 9.58 -0.68
CA THR A 126 -7.30 9.82 0.41
C THR A 126 -6.76 11.24 0.46
N GLN A 127 -6.69 11.93 -0.69
CA GLN A 127 -6.06 13.24 -0.80
C GLN A 127 -7.06 14.29 -1.29
N LYS A 128 -7.08 15.44 -0.60
CA LYS A 128 -7.82 16.64 -1.03
C LYS A 128 -6.92 17.54 -1.85
N ASP A 129 -7.52 18.36 -2.72
CA ASP A 129 -6.81 19.40 -3.49
C ASP A 129 -5.61 18.85 -4.29
N ILE A 130 -5.83 17.70 -4.94
CA ILE A 130 -4.84 16.97 -5.73
C ILE A 130 -4.39 17.82 -6.93
N SER A 131 -3.08 17.92 -7.16
CA SER A 131 -2.52 18.57 -8.36
C SER A 131 -2.31 17.59 -9.51
N MET A 132 -2.12 18.10 -10.72
CA MET A 132 -1.77 17.28 -11.88
C MET A 132 -0.48 16.48 -11.66
N LEU A 133 0.49 17.06 -10.93
CA LEU A 133 1.75 16.40 -10.60
C LEU A 133 1.53 15.25 -9.59
N ASP A 134 0.64 15.43 -8.62
CA ASP A 134 0.31 14.36 -7.65
C ASP A 134 -0.32 13.16 -8.38
N ILE A 135 -1.18 13.43 -9.36
CA ILE A 135 -1.77 12.41 -10.22
C ILE A 135 -0.68 11.64 -10.98
N GLU A 136 0.24 12.34 -11.65
CA GLU A 136 1.35 11.68 -12.35
C GLU A 136 2.21 10.81 -11.43
N LYS A 137 2.59 11.34 -10.26
CA LYS A 137 3.38 10.61 -9.26
C LYS A 137 2.65 9.36 -8.76
N SER A 138 1.33 9.43 -8.60
CA SER A 138 0.52 8.30 -8.12
C SER A 138 0.53 7.10 -9.08
N PHE A 139 0.87 7.33 -10.35
CA PHE A 139 0.83 6.32 -11.40
C PHE A 139 2.17 5.68 -11.72
N ALA A 140 3.21 5.91 -10.90
CA ALA A 140 4.52 5.29 -11.09
C ALA A 140 4.49 3.75 -11.11
N SER A 141 3.48 3.13 -10.49
CA SER A 141 3.26 1.67 -10.54
C SER A 141 2.55 1.19 -11.79
N ASN A 142 1.93 2.05 -12.59
CA ASN A 142 0.94 1.64 -13.59
C ASN A 142 1.56 1.63 -14.99
N ILE A 143 1.77 0.42 -15.52
CA ILE A 143 2.37 0.25 -16.84
C ILE A 143 1.27 0.06 -17.90
N CYS A 144 1.37 0.81 -19.00
CA CYS A 144 0.50 0.63 -20.16
C CYS A 144 1.35 0.49 -21.43
N ARG A 145 1.18 -0.62 -22.16
CA ARG A 145 1.92 -0.84 -23.40
C ARG A 145 1.24 -0.25 -24.64
N CYS A 146 -0.04 0.11 -24.55
CA CYS A 146 -0.87 0.42 -25.72
C CYS A 146 -1.10 1.93 -25.91
N THR A 147 -1.46 2.65 -24.85
CA THR A 147 -2.00 4.02 -24.97
C THR A 147 -0.94 5.11 -25.12
N GLY A 148 0.32 4.81 -24.81
CA GLY A 148 1.36 5.83 -24.69
C GLY A 148 1.13 6.82 -23.55
N TYR A 149 0.29 6.46 -22.56
CA TYR A 149 -0.05 7.21 -21.33
C TYR A 149 -0.80 8.53 -21.50
N ARG A 150 -0.55 9.29 -22.57
CA ARG A 150 -1.14 10.61 -22.81
C ARG A 150 -2.67 10.66 -22.62
N PRO A 151 -3.49 9.80 -23.26
CA PRO A 151 -4.94 9.86 -23.07
C PRO A 151 -5.39 9.49 -21.64
N ILE A 152 -4.59 8.70 -20.91
CA ILE A 152 -4.85 8.38 -19.51
C ILE A 152 -4.62 9.61 -18.63
N LEU A 153 -3.50 10.32 -18.85
CA LEU A 153 -3.20 11.55 -18.14
C LEU A 153 -4.19 12.67 -18.48
N ASP A 154 -4.54 12.82 -19.76
CA ASP A 154 -5.57 13.79 -20.19
C ASP A 154 -6.93 13.51 -19.54
N ALA A 155 -7.26 12.25 -19.26
CA ALA A 155 -8.46 11.86 -18.53
C ALA A 155 -8.38 12.22 -17.06
N PHE A 156 -7.32 11.79 -16.38
CA PHE A 156 -7.26 11.88 -14.93
C PHE A 156 -6.85 13.25 -14.42
N LYS A 157 -6.06 14.02 -15.18
CA LYS A 157 -5.74 15.40 -14.81
C LYS A 157 -6.95 16.32 -14.72
N LEU A 158 -8.09 15.97 -15.32
CA LEU A 158 -9.36 16.69 -15.15
C LEU A 158 -9.90 16.69 -13.70
N PHE A 159 -9.39 15.80 -12.85
CA PHE A 159 -9.73 15.75 -11.43
C PHE A 159 -8.79 16.61 -10.57
N ALA A 160 -7.73 17.19 -11.17
CA ALA A 160 -6.79 18.04 -10.46
C ALA A 160 -7.32 19.46 -10.26
N LYS A 161 -6.93 20.11 -9.17
CA LYS A 161 -7.30 21.50 -8.86
C LYS A 161 -6.70 22.51 -9.84
N ASP A 162 -5.50 22.20 -10.35
CA ASP A 162 -4.72 23.02 -11.30
C ASP A 162 -4.95 22.56 -12.74
N SER A 163 -5.95 21.69 -12.98
CA SER A 163 -6.39 21.36 -14.32
C SER A 163 -6.75 22.66 -15.05
N PRO A 164 -6.21 22.92 -16.25
CA PRO A 164 -6.63 24.07 -17.03
C PRO A 164 -8.15 24.01 -17.19
N SER A 165 -8.84 25.13 -16.93
CA SER A 165 -10.27 25.21 -17.20
C SER A 165 -10.44 24.86 -18.66
N CYS A 166 -11.19 23.78 -18.94
CA CYS A 166 -11.57 23.45 -20.29
C CYS A 166 -12.48 24.58 -20.77
N SER A 167 -11.91 25.67 -21.29
CA SER A 167 -12.63 26.50 -22.23
C SER A 167 -12.99 25.53 -23.34
N LYS A 168 -14.28 25.18 -23.41
CA LYS A 168 -14.80 24.52 -24.60
C LYS A 168 -14.36 25.41 -25.75
N ILE A 169 -13.39 24.98 -26.53
CA ILE A 169 -13.16 25.57 -27.84
C ILE A 169 -14.40 25.15 -28.60
N THR A 170 -15.38 26.04 -28.63
CA THR A 170 -16.58 25.88 -29.44
C THR A 170 -16.08 25.72 -30.87
N ASP A 171 -16.48 24.64 -31.53
CA ASP A 171 -16.22 24.51 -32.96
C ASP A 171 -16.72 25.77 -33.67
N ILE A 172 -15.98 26.29 -34.66
CA ILE A 172 -16.28 27.61 -35.26
C ILE A 172 -17.72 27.68 -35.79
N GLU A 173 -18.23 26.54 -36.25
CA GLU A 173 -19.58 26.30 -36.75
C GLU A 173 -20.68 26.44 -35.67
N ASN A 174 -20.32 26.34 -34.39
CA ASN A 174 -21.25 26.34 -33.25
C ASN A 174 -21.26 27.66 -32.46
N LEU A 175 -20.67 28.74 -33.00
CA LEU A 175 -20.69 30.07 -32.39
C LEU A 175 -22.05 30.76 -32.61
N THR A 176 -23.00 30.56 -31.69
CA THR A 176 -24.18 31.44 -31.59
C THR A 176 -23.89 32.64 -30.68
N LEU A 177 -23.88 33.86 -31.27
CA LEU A 177 -23.77 35.12 -30.53
C LEU A 177 -25.05 35.36 -29.69
N CYS A 178 -24.93 35.40 -28.37
CA CYS A 178 -26.06 35.63 -27.47
C CYS A 178 -26.53 37.08 -27.45
N LYS A 179 -27.84 37.28 -27.55
CA LYS A 179 -28.55 38.53 -27.20
C LYS A 179 -28.64 38.66 -25.67
N ASN A 180 -28.40 39.88 -25.18
CA ASN A 180 -28.44 40.29 -23.78
C ASN A 180 -29.62 39.72 -23.00
N ASN A 181 -29.36 39.22 -21.78
CA ASN A 181 -30.33 39.24 -20.69
C ASN A 181 -29.64 39.28 -19.31
N ASN A 182 -29.87 40.39 -18.61
CA ASN A 182 -29.59 40.61 -17.19
C ASN A 182 -30.23 39.52 -16.31
N LYS A 183 -29.46 38.86 -15.43
CA LYS A 183 -29.98 38.31 -14.15
C LYS A 183 -28.86 38.02 -13.14
N SER A 184 -29.13 38.39 -11.89
CA SER A 184 -28.19 38.47 -10.77
C SER A 184 -27.92 37.15 -10.05
N CYS A 185 -26.71 37.07 -9.50
CA CYS A 185 -26.21 35.99 -8.64
C CYS A 185 -27.07 35.78 -7.39
N THR A 186 -27.46 34.53 -7.11
CA THR A 186 -28.03 34.11 -5.82
C THR A 186 -27.35 32.82 -5.37
N LYS A 187 -26.17 32.96 -4.75
CA LYS A 187 -25.49 31.86 -4.06
C LYS A 187 -26.07 31.70 -2.66
N LYS A 188 -26.33 30.46 -2.23
CA LYS A 188 -26.31 30.09 -0.82
C LYS A 188 -25.20 29.08 -0.60
N CYS A 189 -24.29 29.40 0.31
CA CYS A 189 -23.38 28.44 0.92
C CYS A 189 -24.16 27.63 1.96
N ASN A 190 -23.85 26.34 2.09
CA ASN A 190 -24.21 25.62 3.31
C ASN A 190 -23.03 24.77 3.77
N ASP A 191 -22.65 25.02 5.02
CA ASP A 191 -21.65 24.33 5.82
C ASP A 191 -22.31 23.23 6.67
N LYS A 192 -21.49 22.20 6.99
CA LYS A 192 -21.69 21.09 7.95
C LYS A 192 -22.59 19.95 7.44
N VAL A 193 -22.29 18.66 7.63
CA VAL A 193 -21.89 17.92 8.84
C VAL A 193 -21.09 16.66 8.38
N TRP A 194 -19.84 16.47 8.79
CA TRP A 194 -19.36 15.64 9.92
C TRP A 194 -19.63 14.12 9.83
N CYS A 195 -18.52 13.38 9.92
CA CYS A 195 -18.44 11.92 9.96
C CYS A 195 -18.94 11.39 11.31
N HIS A 196 -19.78 10.35 11.26
CA HIS A 196 -19.95 9.43 12.38
C HIS A 196 -19.25 8.11 12.05
N ILE A 197 -18.19 7.80 12.79
CA ILE A 197 -17.64 6.45 12.92
C ILE A 197 -18.35 5.84 14.13
N THR A 198 -19.05 4.73 13.94
CA THR A 198 -19.48 3.88 15.04
C THR A 198 -18.33 3.00 15.49
N LYS A 199 -18.03 3.02 16.78
CA LYS A 199 -17.26 1.99 17.46
C LYS A 199 -18.12 0.74 17.54
N ASP A 200 -17.64 -0.36 16.98
CA ASP A 200 -17.41 -1.59 17.72
C ASP A 200 -16.80 -2.59 16.76
N ASP A 201 -15.59 -3.04 17.10
CA ASP A 201 -15.05 -4.37 16.82
C ASP A 201 -13.69 -4.44 17.53
N ALA A 202 -13.74 -4.93 18.77
CA ALA A 202 -12.54 -5.32 19.48
C ALA A 202 -11.97 -6.58 18.80
N LEU A 203 -10.75 -6.45 18.27
CA LEU A 203 -9.99 -7.57 17.74
C LEU A 203 -9.77 -8.60 18.86
N PRO A 204 -9.79 -9.92 18.56
CA PRO A 204 -9.34 -10.91 19.53
C PRO A 204 -7.89 -10.62 19.92
N VAL A 205 -7.67 -10.51 21.23
CA VAL A 205 -6.41 -10.11 21.85
C VAL A 205 -5.57 -11.37 22.10
N GLY A 206 -4.38 -11.43 21.52
CA GLY A 206 -3.38 -12.46 21.79
C GLY A 206 -2.70 -13.05 20.55
N LYS A 207 -1.68 -13.87 20.79
CA LYS A 207 -1.02 -14.71 19.79
C LYS A 207 -2.05 -15.64 19.16
N VAL A 208 -2.23 -15.56 17.84
CA VAL A 208 -3.13 -16.46 17.09
C VAL A 208 -2.30 -17.35 16.18
N GLU A 209 -2.40 -18.65 16.38
CA GLU A 209 -1.81 -19.69 15.55
C GLU A 209 -2.82 -20.19 14.52
N LYS A 210 -2.38 -20.41 13.28
CA LYS A 210 -3.21 -20.95 12.20
C LYS A 210 -2.40 -21.95 11.38
N ALA A 211 -2.84 -23.20 11.35
CA ALA A 211 -2.29 -24.20 10.43
C ALA A 211 -2.85 -23.99 9.02
N LEU A 212 -1.97 -23.92 8.02
CA LEU A 212 -2.28 -23.72 6.61
C LEU A 212 -2.37 -25.06 5.86
N LYS A 213 -3.01 -25.04 4.70
CA LYS A 213 -3.22 -26.21 3.82
C LYS A 213 -1.94 -26.94 3.43
N ASP A 214 -0.86 -26.19 3.25
CA ASP A 214 0.44 -26.70 2.83
C ASP A 214 1.32 -27.17 4.00
N GLY A 215 0.75 -27.28 5.20
CA GLY A 215 1.44 -27.78 6.39
C GLY A 215 2.31 -26.74 7.10
N LYS A 216 2.26 -25.48 6.67
CA LYS A 216 2.95 -24.35 7.32
C LYS A 216 2.09 -23.73 8.42
N ILE A 217 2.73 -23.09 9.38
CA ILE A 217 2.06 -22.46 10.52
C ILE A 217 2.19 -20.94 10.41
N TRP A 218 1.05 -20.26 10.47
CA TRP A 218 0.95 -18.81 10.44
C TRP A 218 0.61 -18.26 11.81
N TYR A 219 1.53 -17.47 12.39
CA TYR A 219 1.34 -16.75 13.63
C TYR A 219 0.99 -15.29 13.36
N THR A 220 -0.02 -14.79 14.05
CA THR A 220 -0.26 -13.35 14.20
C THR A 220 0.13 -12.94 15.61
N VAL A 221 1.00 -11.95 15.74
CA VAL A 221 1.55 -11.47 17.02
C VAL A 221 1.26 -9.99 17.22
N GLU A 222 1.12 -9.56 18.47
CA GLU A 222 0.86 -8.15 18.80
C GLU A 222 2.02 -7.51 19.57
N LYS A 223 2.91 -8.33 20.15
CA LYS A 223 4.07 -7.87 20.91
C LYS A 223 5.34 -8.54 20.42
N VAL A 224 6.46 -7.85 20.59
CA VAL A 224 7.79 -8.42 20.30
C VAL A 224 8.07 -9.66 21.16
N GLY A 225 7.57 -9.70 22.40
CA GLY A 225 7.70 -10.86 23.29
C GLY A 225 7.07 -12.14 22.72
N ASP A 226 5.95 -12.02 22.03
CA ASP A 226 5.24 -13.17 21.41
C ASP A 226 6.10 -13.85 20.33
N ILE A 227 6.96 -13.09 19.65
CA ILE A 227 7.88 -13.61 18.63
C ILE A 227 8.89 -14.55 19.28
N PHE A 228 9.54 -14.09 20.36
CA PHE A 228 10.50 -14.93 21.09
C PHE A 228 9.82 -16.16 21.71
N GLU A 229 8.58 -16.04 22.20
CA GLU A 229 7.80 -17.19 22.67
C GLU A 229 7.58 -18.26 21.60
N ILE A 230 7.32 -17.83 20.36
CA ILE A 230 7.19 -18.76 19.24
C ILE A 230 8.54 -19.43 18.96
N LEU A 231 9.61 -18.65 18.89
CA LEU A 231 10.94 -19.18 18.57
C LEU A 231 11.52 -20.09 19.67
N ASP A 232 11.17 -19.85 20.93
CA ASP A 232 11.57 -20.69 22.07
C ASP A 232 10.88 -22.07 22.01
N VAL A 233 9.68 -22.16 21.43
CA VAL A 233 8.87 -23.39 21.34
C VAL A 233 9.11 -24.14 20.03
N GLU A 234 9.01 -23.44 18.90
CA GLU A 234 9.10 -24.01 17.55
C GLU A 234 10.55 -24.14 17.06
N GLY A 235 11.48 -23.45 17.73
CA GLY A 235 12.85 -23.30 17.28
C GLY A 235 13.03 -22.13 16.30
N ASN A 236 14.29 -21.85 15.95
CA ASN A 236 14.68 -20.72 15.09
C ASN A 236 15.30 -21.16 13.75
N GLU A 237 15.15 -22.43 13.37
CA GLU A 237 15.80 -23.00 12.17
C GLU A 237 15.01 -22.71 10.88
N SER A 238 13.67 -22.66 10.95
CA SER A 238 12.81 -22.50 9.77
C SER A 238 11.66 -21.53 10.05
N TYR A 239 11.99 -20.24 10.12
CA TYR A 239 10.99 -19.18 10.29
C TYR A 239 11.22 -18.00 9.35
N MET A 240 10.15 -17.25 9.09
CA MET A 240 10.22 -15.95 8.44
C MET A 240 9.30 -14.96 9.15
N LEU A 241 9.85 -13.77 9.42
CA LEU A 241 9.06 -12.62 9.85
C LEU A 241 8.42 -11.98 8.63
N VAL A 242 7.09 -11.93 8.59
CA VAL A 242 6.32 -11.39 7.47
C VAL A 242 5.76 -10.02 7.84
N ALA A 243 5.96 -9.05 6.95
CA ALA A 243 5.33 -7.73 7.05
C ALA A 243 4.73 -7.33 5.70
N GLY A 244 5.49 -6.62 4.87
CA GLY A 244 5.04 -6.18 3.54
C GLY A 244 5.07 -7.25 2.46
N ASN A 245 5.87 -8.31 2.63
CA ASN A 245 6.11 -9.38 1.65
C ASN A 245 6.52 -8.86 0.25
N THR A 246 7.09 -7.65 0.15
CA THR A 246 7.43 -7.02 -1.13
C THR A 246 8.78 -7.46 -1.68
N ALA A 247 9.66 -7.99 -0.83
CA ALA A 247 10.97 -8.52 -1.22
C ALA A 247 10.86 -9.65 -2.24
N LYS A 248 9.78 -10.45 -2.19
CA LYS A 248 9.52 -11.54 -3.14
C LYS A 248 9.41 -11.08 -4.60
N GLY A 249 9.11 -9.80 -4.83
CA GLY A 249 9.10 -9.23 -6.18
C GLY A 249 10.49 -9.03 -6.76
N VAL A 250 11.53 -8.99 -5.93
CA VAL A 250 12.94 -8.88 -6.36
C VAL A 250 13.61 -10.24 -6.30
N PHE A 251 13.49 -10.93 -5.15
CA PHE A 251 14.02 -12.27 -4.93
C PHE A 251 12.85 -13.22 -4.64
N PRO A 252 12.37 -13.98 -5.65
CA PRO A 252 11.25 -14.89 -5.49
C PRO A 252 11.48 -15.90 -4.37
N ILE A 253 10.41 -16.20 -3.63
CA ILE A 253 10.41 -17.24 -2.60
C ILE A 253 9.91 -18.52 -3.27
N GLU A 254 10.79 -19.50 -3.44
CA GLU A 254 10.44 -20.79 -4.04
C GLU A 254 9.64 -21.67 -3.07
N ASP A 255 10.08 -21.73 -1.81
CA ASP A 255 9.35 -22.35 -0.72
C ASP A 255 9.42 -21.47 0.54
N TYR A 256 8.30 -21.36 1.21
CA TYR A 256 8.21 -20.62 2.47
C TYR A 256 8.70 -21.51 3.61
N PRO A 257 9.34 -20.95 4.65
CA PRO A 257 9.71 -21.72 5.83
C PRO A 257 8.47 -22.24 6.56
N HIS A 258 8.68 -23.21 7.45
CA HIS A 258 7.61 -23.86 8.19
C HIS A 258 6.81 -22.86 9.05
N ILE A 259 7.51 -21.93 9.69
CA ILE A 259 6.93 -20.92 10.59
C ILE A 259 6.90 -19.54 9.93
N LEU A 260 5.72 -18.91 9.91
CA LEU A 260 5.51 -17.56 9.38
C LEU A 260 4.93 -16.68 10.48
N ILE A 261 5.59 -15.56 10.80
CA ILE A 261 5.18 -14.68 11.91
C ILE A 261 4.83 -13.30 11.36
N ASP A 262 3.55 -12.95 11.36
CA ASP A 262 3.05 -11.66 10.88
C ASP A 262 3.28 -10.53 11.89
N LEU A 263 4.11 -9.56 11.50
CA LEU A 263 4.47 -8.39 12.29
C LEU A 263 3.49 -7.21 12.17
N ASN A 264 2.46 -7.30 11.32
CA ASN A 264 1.61 -6.15 11.01
C ASN A 264 0.83 -5.60 12.22
N LYS A 265 0.65 -6.38 13.29
CA LYS A 265 -0.01 -5.94 14.52
C LYS A 265 0.95 -5.57 15.66
N VAL A 266 2.26 -5.73 15.47
CA VAL A 266 3.28 -5.40 16.50
C VAL A 266 3.51 -3.89 16.54
N LYS A 267 2.96 -3.23 17.55
CA LYS A 267 2.98 -1.76 17.64
C LYS A 267 4.36 -1.23 18.05
N GLU A 268 5.12 -1.98 18.84
CA GLU A 268 6.45 -1.60 19.31
C GLU A 268 7.46 -1.46 18.15
N LEU A 269 7.20 -2.13 17.03
CA LEU A 269 8.02 -2.05 15.83
C LEU A 269 7.53 -0.98 14.84
N LYS A 270 6.52 -0.17 15.18
CA LYS A 270 5.92 0.83 14.29
C LYS A 270 6.04 2.24 14.84
N GLY A 271 6.11 3.20 13.92
CA GLY A 271 6.19 4.63 14.25
C GLY A 271 7.61 5.04 14.60
N TYR A 272 7.72 6.14 15.34
CA TYR A 272 9.01 6.70 15.74
C TYR A 272 8.96 7.27 17.15
N MET A 273 10.13 7.38 17.76
CA MET A 273 10.38 8.11 18.98
C MET A 273 11.44 9.17 18.68
N MET A 274 11.26 10.35 19.26
CA MET A 274 12.19 11.46 19.14
C MET A 274 12.70 11.83 20.52
N ASP A 275 14.01 11.71 20.73
CA ASP A 275 14.69 12.24 21.90
C ASP A 275 15.83 13.19 21.47
N GLN A 276 17.09 12.84 21.73
CA GLN A 276 18.25 13.43 21.06
C GLN A 276 18.44 12.87 19.66
N ASN A 277 17.93 11.66 19.41
CA ASN A 277 18.00 10.93 18.17
C ASN A 277 16.59 10.61 17.66
N LEU A 278 16.49 10.39 16.35
CA LEU A 278 15.30 9.85 15.72
C LEU A 278 15.40 8.32 15.70
N ILE A 279 14.50 7.64 16.42
CA ILE A 279 14.41 6.18 16.45
C ILE A 279 13.15 5.77 15.70
N ILE A 280 13.28 4.95 14.66
CA ILE A 280 12.14 4.49 13.85
C ILE A 280 11.99 2.97 13.98
N GLY A 281 10.77 2.52 14.24
CA GLY A 281 10.46 1.10 14.35
C GLY A 281 10.63 0.36 13.02
N ALA A 282 11.20 -0.84 13.06
CA ALA A 282 11.56 -1.61 11.87
C ALA A 282 10.35 -2.06 11.00
N ALA A 283 9.16 -2.22 11.58
CA ALA A 283 7.93 -2.56 10.88
C ALA A 283 7.18 -1.33 10.32
N THR A 284 7.74 -0.13 10.46
CA THR A 284 7.26 1.09 9.80
C THR A 284 7.40 0.94 8.29
N THR A 285 6.34 1.26 7.54
CA THR A 285 6.35 1.20 6.08
C THR A 285 7.22 2.32 5.50
N LEU A 286 7.74 2.13 4.28
CA LEU A 286 8.54 3.16 3.62
C LEU A 286 7.74 4.46 3.40
N ASN A 287 6.42 4.36 3.17
CA ASN A 287 5.57 5.55 3.04
C ASN A 287 5.38 6.28 4.39
N GLU A 288 5.19 5.54 5.48
CA GLU A 288 5.15 6.14 6.83
C GLU A 288 6.50 6.78 7.20
N MET A 289 7.62 6.14 6.87
CA MET A 289 8.97 6.68 7.04
C MET A 289 9.14 8.02 6.31
N MET A 290 8.65 8.13 5.07
CA MET A 290 8.70 9.39 4.32
C MET A 290 7.90 10.50 5.02
N ASN A 291 6.72 10.18 5.57
CA ASN A 291 5.93 11.16 6.32
C ASN A 291 6.67 11.60 7.59
N ILE A 292 7.27 10.65 8.33
CA ILE A 292 8.09 10.95 9.51
C ILE A 292 9.27 11.85 9.12
N PHE A 293 9.94 11.57 8.01
CA PHE A 293 11.05 12.41 7.53
C PHE A 293 10.62 13.82 7.17
N GLN A 294 9.48 13.99 6.50
CA GLN A 294 8.93 15.31 6.20
C GLN A 294 8.61 16.08 7.48
N ASP A 295 8.03 15.43 8.48
CA ASP A 295 7.66 16.09 9.72
C ASP A 295 8.89 16.43 10.58
N VAL A 296 9.80 15.49 10.78
CA VAL A 296 11.01 15.67 11.60
C VAL A 296 12.03 16.59 10.92
N SER A 297 12.00 16.74 9.59
CA SER A 297 12.88 17.69 8.88
C SER A 297 12.72 19.16 9.31
N LYS A 298 11.63 19.49 10.01
CA LYS A 298 11.34 20.82 10.55
C LYS A 298 12.12 21.10 11.85
N GLU A 299 12.62 20.06 12.50
CA GLU A 299 13.38 20.14 13.74
C GLU A 299 14.84 20.57 13.48
N GLU A 300 15.43 21.21 14.48
CA GLU A 300 16.84 21.64 14.43
C GLU A 300 17.74 20.42 14.22
N TYR A 301 18.73 20.52 13.32
CA TYR A 301 19.65 19.46 12.91
C TYR A 301 19.08 18.31 12.05
N PHE A 302 17.77 18.23 11.82
CA PHE A 302 17.14 17.17 11.01
C PHE A 302 16.75 17.57 9.59
N GLY A 303 17.09 18.78 9.15
CA GLY A 303 16.74 19.29 7.81
C GLY A 303 17.20 18.42 6.63
N TYR A 304 18.22 17.57 6.82
CA TYR A 304 18.67 16.61 5.81
C TYR A 304 17.60 15.55 5.46
N LEU A 305 16.66 15.27 6.36
CA LEU A 305 15.56 14.31 6.12
C LEU A 305 14.64 14.73 4.97
N GLN A 306 14.58 16.02 4.65
CA GLN A 306 13.90 16.48 3.44
C GLN A 306 14.58 15.92 2.18
N LYS A 307 15.92 15.84 2.15
CA LYS A 307 16.65 15.24 1.02
C LYS A 307 16.47 13.74 0.94
N PHE A 308 16.34 13.07 2.08
CA PHE A 308 16.00 11.64 2.10
C PHE A 308 14.61 11.41 1.52
N THR A 309 13.64 12.25 1.90
CA THR A 309 12.29 12.22 1.32
C THR A 309 12.33 12.45 -0.19
N ASP A 310 13.10 13.45 -0.66
CA ASP A 310 13.26 13.75 -2.08
C ASP A 310 13.81 12.53 -2.84
N HIS A 311 14.84 11.85 -2.29
CA HIS A 311 15.39 10.62 -2.88
C HIS A 311 14.39 9.46 -2.85
N MET A 312 13.71 9.25 -1.72
CA MET A 312 12.72 8.18 -1.57
C MET A 312 11.50 8.34 -2.49
N ASN A 313 11.24 9.53 -3.03
CA ASN A 313 10.26 9.72 -4.10
C ASN A 313 10.65 8.99 -5.40
N LEU A 314 11.94 8.73 -5.61
CA LEU A 314 12.49 7.98 -6.75
C LEU A 314 12.60 6.48 -6.46
N VAL A 315 12.46 6.08 -5.20
CA VAL A 315 12.59 4.68 -4.75
C VAL A 315 11.22 4.02 -4.71
N ALA A 316 11.07 2.98 -5.55
CA ALA A 316 9.86 2.17 -5.69
C ALA A 316 8.58 2.97 -5.98
N ASN A 317 7.47 2.26 -6.20
CA ASN A 317 6.16 2.88 -6.40
C ASN A 317 5.35 2.93 -5.09
N ILE A 318 4.32 3.78 -5.06
CA ILE A 318 3.48 4.01 -3.85
C ILE A 318 2.89 2.69 -3.32
N PRO A 319 2.26 1.81 -4.13
CA PRO A 319 1.72 0.56 -3.61
C PRO A 319 2.76 -0.38 -2.98
N VAL A 320 4.01 -0.39 -3.46
CA VAL A 320 5.12 -1.10 -2.82
C VAL A 320 5.50 -0.42 -1.50
N LYS A 321 5.63 0.92 -1.47
CA LYS A 321 5.98 1.68 -0.27
C LYS A 321 4.93 1.62 0.85
N ASN A 322 3.67 1.40 0.48
CA ASN A 322 2.56 1.21 1.43
C ASN A 322 2.61 -0.14 2.18
N LEU A 323 3.42 -1.10 1.71
CA LEU A 323 3.57 -2.43 2.29
C LEU A 323 4.99 -2.68 2.81
N GLY A 324 6.00 -2.39 1.98
CA GLY A 324 7.40 -2.62 2.30
C GLY A 324 7.82 -1.83 3.53
N THR A 325 8.54 -2.48 4.43
CA THR A 325 9.00 -1.91 5.70
C THR A 325 10.49 -1.63 5.68
N ILE A 326 10.95 -0.77 6.59
CA ILE A 326 12.38 -0.45 6.76
C ILE A 326 13.16 -1.74 7.08
N GLY A 327 12.72 -2.48 8.09
CA GLY A 327 13.34 -3.74 8.51
C GLY A 327 13.36 -4.77 7.38
N GLY A 328 12.26 -4.91 6.64
CA GLY A 328 12.23 -5.80 5.47
C GLY A 328 13.24 -5.39 4.39
N ASN A 329 13.42 -4.09 4.14
CA ASN A 329 14.40 -3.57 3.19
C ASN A 329 15.86 -3.74 3.66
N LEU A 330 16.11 -3.65 4.96
CA LEU A 330 17.44 -3.90 5.52
C LEU A 330 17.76 -5.39 5.54
N MET A 331 16.79 -6.25 5.87
CA MET A 331 16.99 -7.71 5.87
C MET A 331 17.23 -8.28 4.46
N ILE A 332 16.56 -7.77 3.41
CA ILE A 332 16.87 -8.19 2.04
C ILE A 332 18.31 -7.80 1.65
N LYS A 333 18.80 -6.63 2.08
CA LYS A 333 20.19 -6.19 1.84
C LYS A 333 21.20 -7.04 2.62
N HIS A 334 20.83 -7.45 3.82
CA HIS A 334 21.61 -8.36 4.66
C HIS A 334 21.75 -9.74 4.02
N GLN A 335 20.63 -10.33 3.60
CA GLN A 335 20.58 -11.65 2.97
C GLN A 335 21.23 -11.64 1.57
N HIS A 336 21.02 -10.57 0.80
CA HIS A 336 21.53 -10.39 -0.57
C HIS A 336 22.41 -9.15 -0.61
N LYS A 337 23.71 -9.31 -0.32
CA LYS A 337 24.67 -8.18 -0.25
C LYS A 337 24.80 -7.43 -1.57
N GLU A 338 24.46 -8.04 -2.69
CA GLU A 338 24.39 -7.46 -4.03
C GLU A 338 23.17 -6.55 -4.24
N PHE A 339 22.13 -6.64 -3.40
CA PHE A 339 20.94 -5.83 -3.53
C PHE A 339 21.27 -4.33 -3.41
N PRO A 340 20.92 -3.51 -4.41
CA PRO A 340 21.18 -2.07 -4.38
C PRO A 340 20.11 -1.35 -3.55
N SER A 341 20.21 -1.46 -2.22
CA SER A 341 19.27 -0.78 -1.32
C SER A 341 19.58 0.71 -1.19
N ASP A 342 18.73 1.55 -1.77
CA ASP A 342 18.74 2.99 -1.54
C ASP A 342 18.55 3.33 -0.05
N ILE A 343 17.67 2.60 0.65
CA ILE A 343 17.37 2.85 2.07
C ILE A 343 18.59 2.59 2.94
N PHE A 344 19.32 1.50 2.68
CA PHE A 344 20.56 1.18 3.39
C PHE A 344 21.60 2.29 3.18
N ILE A 345 21.79 2.74 1.93
CA ILE A 345 22.77 3.79 1.60
C ILE A 345 22.42 5.11 2.29
N LEU A 346 21.15 5.51 2.28
CA LEU A 346 20.70 6.73 2.97
C LEU A 346 21.02 6.65 4.47
N LEU A 347 20.65 5.55 5.13
CA LEU A 347 20.89 5.35 6.56
C LEU A 347 22.38 5.29 6.90
N GLU A 348 23.19 4.62 6.08
CA GLU A 348 24.64 4.56 6.24
C GLU A 348 25.30 5.95 6.11
N THR A 349 24.82 6.78 5.19
CA THR A 349 25.37 8.14 4.95
C THR A 349 25.31 9.03 6.19
N VAL A 350 24.34 8.81 7.08
CA VAL A 350 24.18 9.57 8.33
C VAL A 350 24.69 8.82 9.56
N GLY A 351 25.37 7.68 9.37
CA GLY A 351 25.86 6.87 10.47
C GLY A 351 24.75 6.27 11.33
N ALA A 352 23.61 5.93 10.73
CA ALA A 352 22.51 5.29 11.45
C ALA A 352 22.97 3.97 12.08
N MET A 353 22.34 3.62 13.20
CA MET A 353 22.60 2.37 13.92
C MET A 353 21.34 1.53 13.96
N LEU A 354 21.50 0.21 13.90
CA LEU A 354 20.43 -0.76 14.09
C LEU A 354 20.46 -1.28 15.52
N THR A 355 19.29 -1.44 16.14
CA THR A 355 19.16 -2.19 17.40
C THR A 355 18.52 -3.54 17.11
N ILE A 356 19.26 -4.62 17.35
CA ILE A 356 18.82 -6.00 17.17
C ILE A 356 18.51 -6.59 18.54
N LEU A 357 17.34 -7.24 18.66
CA LEU A 357 17.00 -8.04 19.83
C LEU A 357 17.32 -9.51 19.50
N ASN A 358 18.31 -10.07 20.20
CA ASN A 358 18.72 -11.47 20.05
C ASN A 358 17.87 -12.41 20.94
N SER A 359 17.41 -11.89 22.07
CA SER A 359 16.47 -12.54 22.99
C SER A 359 15.66 -11.47 23.72
N ARG A 360 14.70 -11.87 24.56
CA ARG A 360 13.87 -10.92 25.33
C ARG A 360 14.68 -9.88 26.13
N GLU A 361 15.88 -10.24 26.58
CA GLU A 361 16.71 -9.38 27.44
C GLU A 361 18.01 -8.92 26.78
N ARG A 362 18.42 -9.54 25.66
CA ARG A 362 19.67 -9.21 24.97
C ARG A 362 19.40 -8.34 23.76
N LYS A 363 19.71 -7.05 23.89
CA LYS A 363 19.77 -6.08 22.80
C LYS A 363 21.22 -5.77 22.42
N GLU A 364 21.45 -5.57 21.14
CA GLU A 364 22.74 -5.19 20.57
C GLU A 364 22.53 -4.04 19.59
N THR A 365 23.44 -3.07 19.59
CA THR A 365 23.41 -1.95 18.66
C THR A 365 24.61 -2.05 17.73
N LEU A 366 24.34 -2.06 16.43
CA LEU A 366 25.31 -2.26 15.37
C LEU A 366 25.29 -1.06 14.41
N THR A 367 26.44 -0.74 13.82
CA THR A 367 26.47 0.11 12.63
C THR A 367 25.88 -0.64 11.43
N MET A 368 25.53 0.06 10.35
CA MET A 368 25.00 -0.61 9.16
C MET A 368 26.00 -1.59 8.55
N GLN A 369 27.31 -1.28 8.59
CA GLN A 369 28.36 -2.17 8.09
C GLN A 369 28.49 -3.44 8.95
N GLN A 370 28.52 -3.28 10.28
CA GLN A 370 28.57 -4.42 11.20
C GLN A 370 27.36 -5.34 11.02
N PHE A 371 26.18 -4.76 10.79
CA PHE A 371 24.98 -5.53 10.48
C PHE A 371 25.13 -6.39 9.22
N LEU A 372 25.86 -5.97 8.18
CA LEU A 372 26.11 -6.82 7.01
C LEU A 372 27.09 -7.97 7.27
N GLU A 373 27.81 -7.93 8.39
CA GLU A 373 28.82 -8.94 8.76
C GLU A 373 28.30 -9.98 9.74
N THR A 374 27.19 -9.70 10.45
CA THR A 374 26.44 -10.69 11.25
C THR A 374 25.73 -11.67 10.34
#